data_AF-A0A7W0QYZ9-F1
#
_entry.id   AF-A0A7W0QYZ9-F1
#
_cell.length_a   1.000
_cell.length_b   1.000
_cell.length_c   1.000
_cell.angle_alpha   90.00
_cell.angle_beta   90.00
_cell.angle_gamma   90.00
#
_symmetry.space_group_name_H-M   'P 1'
#
loop_
_entity.id
_entity.type
_entity.pdbx_description
1 polymer ?
#
loop_
_entity_poly.entity_id
_entity_poly.type
_entity_poly.pdbx_seq_one_letter_code
_entity_poly.pdbx_strand_id
1 'polypeptide(L)'
;MNPIHDDELVDLVGRALRTVDPVPEHVLDGAMAAWTWRTIDAELAQIVFDSAAELTGVRSEVMERQLTFQVGGIEIEVMVVDGSRLVGQLVPAMATTITQANEERTISTRSDHLGRFSFDELLPHPVRLTVHRPHDGRPPIHTVWMVF
;
A
#
# COMPACT_ATOMS: atom_id res chain seq x y z
N MET A 1 17.36 32.85 -32.27
CA MET A 1 16.16 32.27 -31.62
C MET A 1 16.58 30.87 -31.18
N ASN A 2 16.79 30.63 -29.89
CA ASN A 2 17.11 29.29 -29.41
C ASN A 2 15.85 28.41 -29.58
N PRO A 3 15.90 27.25 -30.25
CA PRO A 3 14.73 26.37 -30.32
C PRO A 3 14.37 25.92 -28.90
N ILE A 4 13.12 26.16 -28.51
CA ILE A 4 12.58 25.74 -27.23
C ILE A 4 12.41 24.21 -27.30
N HIS A 5 12.84 23.49 -26.27
CA HIS A 5 12.64 22.04 -26.19
C HIS A 5 11.17 21.73 -25.86
N ASP A 6 10.64 20.59 -26.29
CA ASP A 6 9.21 20.26 -26.10
C ASP A 6 8.79 20.29 -24.62
N ASP A 7 9.65 19.83 -23.71
CA ASP A 7 9.38 19.89 -22.26
C ASP A 7 9.27 21.34 -21.74
N GLU A 8 10.15 22.23 -22.22
CA GLU A 8 10.12 23.65 -21.85
C GLU A 8 8.86 24.35 -22.38
N LEU A 9 8.39 23.94 -23.56
CA LEU A 9 7.14 24.43 -24.14
C LEU A 9 5.92 23.95 -23.35
N VAL A 10 5.88 22.65 -22.98
CA VAL A 10 4.80 22.08 -22.16
C VAL A 10 4.73 22.77 -20.80
N ASP A 11 5.86 23.01 -20.16
CA ASP A 11 5.92 23.73 -18.89
C ASP A 11 5.45 25.18 -19.00
N LEU A 12 5.86 25.89 -20.06
CA LEU A 12 5.45 27.27 -20.32
C LEU A 12 3.93 27.36 -20.52
N VAL A 13 3.38 26.50 -21.38
CA VAL A 13 1.94 26.41 -21.65
C VAL A 13 1.18 26.05 -20.38
N GLY A 14 1.68 25.06 -19.61
CA GLY A 14 1.07 24.65 -18.35
C GLY A 14 0.99 25.79 -17.32
N ARG A 15 2.05 26.62 -17.21
CA ARG A 15 2.02 27.81 -16.34
C ARG A 15 1.00 28.86 -16.80
N ALA A 16 0.93 29.11 -18.11
CA ALA A 16 -0.02 30.07 -18.66
C ALA A 16 -1.47 29.61 -18.43
N LEU A 17 -1.77 28.32 -18.68
CA LEU A 17 -3.10 27.74 -18.47
C LEU A 17 -3.54 27.82 -17.01
N ARG A 18 -2.66 27.50 -16.05
CA ARG A 18 -2.99 27.64 -14.62
C ARG A 18 -3.39 29.06 -14.20
N THR A 19 -2.96 30.08 -14.94
CA THR A 19 -3.28 31.49 -14.67
C THR A 19 -4.59 31.92 -15.34
N VAL A 20 -4.84 31.43 -16.56
CA VAL A 20 -6.00 31.84 -17.38
C VAL A 20 -7.25 31.00 -17.09
N ASP A 21 -7.05 29.72 -16.79
CA ASP A 21 -8.10 28.74 -16.51
C ASP A 21 -7.70 27.92 -15.26
N PRO A 22 -7.82 28.51 -14.06
CA PRO A 22 -7.52 27.81 -12.82
C PRO A 22 -8.51 26.66 -12.62
N VAL A 23 -8.04 25.56 -12.02
CA VAL A 23 -8.92 24.43 -11.68
C VAL A 23 -10.03 24.94 -10.76
N PRO A 24 -11.31 24.80 -11.14
CA PRO A 24 -12.41 25.26 -10.30
C PRO A 24 -12.42 24.55 -8.93
N GLU A 25 -12.73 25.28 -7.86
CA GLU A 25 -12.69 24.75 -6.49
C GLU A 25 -13.52 23.46 -6.34
N HIS A 26 -14.72 23.40 -6.94
CA HIS A 26 -15.59 22.22 -6.87
C HIS A 26 -14.98 20.96 -7.50
N VAL A 27 -14.06 21.10 -8.47
CA VAL A 27 -13.35 19.95 -9.07
C VAL A 27 -12.29 19.43 -8.09
N LEU A 28 -11.58 20.33 -7.40
CA LEU A 28 -10.65 19.96 -6.33
C LEU A 28 -11.40 19.32 -5.16
N ASP A 29 -12.52 19.90 -4.73
CA ASP A 29 -13.38 19.36 -3.69
C ASP A 29 -13.90 17.97 -4.06
N GLY A 30 -14.32 17.79 -5.32
CA GLY A 30 -14.73 16.50 -5.85
C GLY A 30 -13.60 15.47 -5.87
N ALA A 31 -12.39 15.86 -6.27
CA ALA A 31 -11.22 14.99 -6.26
C ALA A 31 -10.82 14.58 -4.83
N MET A 32 -10.80 15.54 -3.89
CA MET A 32 -10.51 15.29 -2.48
C MET A 32 -11.59 14.42 -1.82
N ALA A 33 -12.86 14.68 -2.11
CA ALA A 33 -13.96 13.84 -1.68
C ALA A 33 -13.80 12.40 -2.21
N ALA A 34 -13.61 12.23 -3.53
CA ALA A 34 -13.42 10.91 -4.13
C ALA A 34 -12.20 10.17 -3.54
N TRP A 35 -11.11 10.88 -3.28
CA TRP A 35 -9.91 10.33 -2.62
C TRP A 35 -10.18 9.91 -1.17
N THR A 36 -10.96 10.70 -0.43
CA THR A 36 -11.38 10.40 0.94
C THR A 36 -12.28 9.16 0.97
N TRP A 37 -13.29 9.10 0.09
CA TRP A 37 -14.23 7.98 -0.02
C TRP A 37 -13.58 6.67 -0.49
N ARG A 38 -12.48 6.73 -1.26
CA ARG A 38 -11.78 5.56 -1.83
C ARG A 38 -11.39 4.51 -0.79
N THR A 39 -11.16 4.91 0.47
CA THR A 39 -10.73 3.99 1.53
C THR A 39 -11.66 3.98 2.74
N ILE A 40 -12.75 4.76 2.74
CA ILE A 40 -13.68 4.85 3.88
C ILE A 40 -14.31 3.49 4.18
N ASP A 41 -14.55 2.68 3.15
CA ASP A 41 -15.14 1.37 3.37
C ASP A 41 -14.15 0.44 4.05
N ALA A 42 -12.83 0.51 3.82
CA ALA A 42 -11.88 -0.48 4.33
C ALA A 42 -11.61 -0.41 5.84
N GLU A 43 -11.53 -1.58 6.48
CA GLU A 43 -11.06 -1.69 7.87
C GLU A 43 -9.53 -1.55 7.91
N LEU A 44 -9.01 -0.67 8.75
CA LEU A 44 -7.57 -0.42 8.84
C LEU A 44 -6.91 -1.27 9.94
N ALA A 45 -6.01 -2.15 9.55
CA ALA A 45 -5.15 -2.92 10.43
C ALA A 45 -3.93 -2.11 10.87
N GLN A 46 -3.81 -1.92 12.18
CA GLN A 46 -2.73 -1.17 12.81
C GLN A 46 -1.54 -2.08 13.09
N ILE A 47 -0.32 -1.53 13.05
CA ILE A 47 0.88 -2.26 13.44
C ILE A 47 0.84 -2.48 14.96
N VAL A 48 0.98 -3.74 15.38
CA VAL A 48 1.10 -4.14 16.78
C VAL A 48 2.49 -4.69 17.11
N PHE A 49 3.28 -5.04 16.10
CA PHE A 49 4.68 -5.45 16.24
C PHE A 49 5.50 -5.05 15.02
N ASP A 50 6.70 -4.53 15.24
CA ASP A 50 7.72 -4.25 14.20
C ASP A 50 9.09 -4.65 14.74
N SER A 51 9.72 -5.66 14.12
CA SER A 51 11.03 -6.14 14.56
C SER A 51 12.13 -5.07 14.48
N ALA A 52 12.01 -4.09 13.58
CA ALA A 52 12.99 -3.01 13.47
C ALA A 52 12.99 -2.07 14.68
N ALA A 53 11.83 -1.90 15.33
CA ALA A 53 11.71 -1.05 16.52
C ALA A 53 12.35 -1.69 17.76
N GLU A 54 12.37 -3.02 17.85
CA GLU A 54 12.97 -3.78 18.96
C GLU A 54 14.49 -3.95 18.81
N LEU A 55 15.05 -3.71 17.63
CA LEU A 55 16.47 -3.91 17.31
C LEU A 55 17.34 -2.64 17.51
N THR A 56 16.85 -1.63 18.24
CA THR A 56 17.62 -0.41 18.52
C THR A 56 18.98 -0.76 19.13
N GLY A 57 20.05 -0.60 18.33
CA GLY A 57 21.44 -0.84 18.74
C GLY A 57 22.21 -1.87 17.90
N VAL A 58 21.55 -2.65 17.03
CA VAL A 58 22.21 -3.65 16.18
C VAL A 58 22.06 -3.28 14.71
N ARG A 59 23.10 -2.68 14.12
CA ARG A 59 23.16 -2.42 12.68
C ARG A 59 23.44 -3.74 11.96
N SER A 60 22.41 -4.55 11.75
CA SER A 60 22.52 -5.74 10.90
C SER A 60 22.06 -5.38 9.49
N GLU A 61 22.96 -5.48 8.52
CA GLU A 61 22.75 -5.09 7.12
C GLU A 61 21.77 -6.00 6.36
N VAL A 62 21.28 -7.09 6.96
CA VAL A 62 20.30 -8.01 6.35
C VAL A 62 19.49 -8.69 7.46
N MET A 63 18.53 -8.00 8.09
CA MET A 63 17.59 -8.65 9.00
C MET A 63 16.23 -8.76 8.31
N GLU A 64 15.67 -9.97 8.28
CA GLU A 64 14.31 -10.23 7.82
C GLU A 64 13.35 -9.39 8.69
N ARG A 65 12.81 -8.30 8.14
CA ARG A 65 11.91 -7.41 8.87
C ARG A 65 10.55 -8.09 8.99
N GLN A 66 10.06 -8.19 10.22
CA GLN A 66 8.77 -8.80 10.54
C GLN A 66 7.83 -7.72 11.06
N LEU A 67 6.62 -7.70 10.51
CA LEU A 67 5.54 -6.80 10.93
C LEU A 67 4.32 -7.65 11.27
N THR A 68 3.63 -7.30 12.35
CA THR A 68 2.31 -7.84 12.68
C THR A 68 1.30 -6.70 12.70
N PHE A 69 0.20 -6.88 11.99
CA PHE A 69 -0.94 -5.96 11.97
C PHE A 69 -2.14 -6.60 12.63
N GLN A 70 -3.03 -5.80 13.19
CA GLN A 70 -4.26 -6.29 13.81
C GLN A 70 -5.46 -5.41 13.49
N VAL A 71 -6.60 -6.04 13.19
CA VAL A 71 -7.93 -5.41 13.15
C VAL A 71 -9.03 -6.42 13.46
N GLY A 72 -9.98 -6.04 14.31
CA GLY A 72 -11.21 -6.83 14.50
C GLY A 72 -11.00 -8.30 14.90
N GLY A 73 -9.88 -8.63 15.57
CA GLY A 73 -9.51 -10.00 15.94
C GLY A 73 -8.81 -10.81 14.86
N ILE A 74 -8.45 -10.18 13.73
CA ILE A 74 -7.59 -10.75 12.69
C ILE A 74 -6.21 -10.14 12.83
N GLU A 75 -5.20 -11.00 12.86
CA GLU A 75 -3.79 -10.64 12.75
C GLU A 75 -3.27 -10.98 11.36
N ILE A 76 -2.44 -10.09 10.82
CA ILE A 76 -1.73 -10.26 9.56
C ILE A 76 -0.26 -10.20 9.91
N GLU A 77 0.43 -11.34 9.85
CA GLU A 77 1.86 -11.42 10.09
C GLU A 77 2.58 -11.49 8.75
N VAL A 78 3.62 -10.66 8.58
CA VAL A 78 4.41 -10.63 7.35
C VAL A 78 5.89 -10.56 7.67
N MET A 79 6.67 -11.15 6.78
CA MET A 79 8.12 -11.15 6.84
C MET A 79 8.68 -10.91 5.44
N VAL A 80 9.68 -10.04 5.35
CA VAL A 80 10.46 -9.84 4.12
C VAL A 80 11.61 -10.85 4.10
N VAL A 81 11.64 -11.66 3.05
CA VAL A 81 12.67 -12.68 2.82
C VAL A 81 13.60 -12.19 1.71
N ASP A 82 14.91 -12.27 1.96
CA ASP A 82 15.97 -11.86 1.01
C ASP A 82 15.79 -10.44 0.42
N GLY A 83 15.09 -9.55 1.12
CA GLY A 83 14.83 -8.16 0.70
C GLY A 83 13.92 -7.98 -0.52
N SER A 84 13.39 -9.06 -1.10
CA SER A 84 12.69 -9.03 -2.40
C SER A 84 11.41 -9.85 -2.45
N ARG A 85 11.16 -10.68 -1.43
CA ARG A 85 9.97 -11.53 -1.35
C ARG A 85 9.23 -11.24 -0.05
N LEU A 86 7.92 -11.44 -0.07
CA LEU A 86 7.08 -11.28 1.12
C LEU A 86 6.36 -12.59 1.38
N VAL A 87 6.53 -13.12 2.58
CA VAL A 87 5.72 -14.23 3.10
C VAL A 87 4.85 -13.71 4.22
N GLY A 88 3.67 -14.31 4.39
CA GLY A 88 2.80 -13.94 5.48
C GLY A 88 1.75 -14.98 5.80
N GLN A 89 1.04 -14.73 6.89
CA GLN A 89 -0.08 -15.53 7.32
C GLN A 89 -1.20 -14.69 7.93
N LEU A 90 -2.41 -15.21 7.82
CA LEU A 90 -3.60 -14.68 8.49
C LEU A 90 -3.93 -15.52 9.72
N VAL A 91 -4.21 -14.86 10.84
CA VAL A 91 -4.69 -15.50 12.06
C VAL A 91 -6.00 -14.83 12.50
N PRO A 92 -7.13 -15.53 12.59
CA PRO A 92 -7.34 -16.93 12.23
C PRO A 92 -7.11 -17.24 10.74
N ALA A 93 -6.81 -18.51 10.44
CA ALA A 93 -6.58 -18.98 9.08
C ALA A 93 -7.79 -18.74 8.17
N MET A 94 -7.55 -18.10 7.02
CA MET A 94 -8.56 -17.81 6.01
C MET A 94 -7.97 -17.95 4.62
N ALA A 95 -8.64 -18.71 3.74
CA ALA A 95 -8.28 -18.83 2.32
C ALA A 95 -8.95 -17.72 1.51
N THR A 96 -8.20 -16.68 1.15
CA THR A 96 -8.71 -15.50 0.47
C THR A 96 -7.68 -14.89 -0.47
N THR A 97 -8.10 -13.93 -1.28
CA THR A 97 -7.19 -13.11 -2.07
C THR A 97 -6.46 -12.12 -1.17
N ILE A 98 -5.16 -12.01 -1.38
CA ILE A 98 -4.31 -10.99 -0.77
C ILE A 98 -3.73 -10.16 -1.90
N THR A 99 -3.79 -8.85 -1.77
CA THR A 99 -3.29 -7.92 -2.78
C THR A 99 -2.22 -7.03 -2.19
N GLN A 100 -1.07 -6.95 -2.86
CA GLN A 100 -0.04 -5.97 -2.61
C GLN A 100 -0.21 -4.80 -3.59
N ALA A 101 -0.20 -3.57 -3.10
CA ALA A 101 -0.31 -2.38 -3.94
C ALA A 101 0.68 -1.29 -3.52
N ASN A 102 1.27 -0.62 -4.51
CA ASN A 102 1.94 0.66 -4.38
C ASN A 102 1.25 1.69 -5.30
N GLU A 103 1.87 2.85 -5.56
CA GLU A 103 1.29 3.90 -6.40
C GLU A 103 1.08 3.47 -7.86
N GLU A 104 1.93 2.60 -8.38
CA GLU A 104 1.97 2.26 -9.81
C GLU A 104 1.32 0.91 -10.13
N ARG A 105 1.49 -0.07 -9.24
CA ARG A 105 1.18 -1.47 -9.51
C ARG A 105 0.42 -2.12 -8.39
N THR A 106 -0.30 -3.17 -8.77
CA THR A 106 -1.05 -4.02 -7.86
C THR A 106 -0.87 -5.46 -8.31
N ILE A 107 -0.39 -6.30 -7.39
CA ILE A 107 -0.22 -7.74 -7.62
C ILE A 107 -1.02 -8.51 -6.58
N SER A 108 -1.55 -9.67 -6.95
CA SER A 108 -2.40 -10.47 -6.07
C SER A 108 -1.92 -11.92 -5.98
N THR A 109 -2.06 -12.49 -4.79
CA THR A 109 -1.86 -13.90 -4.49
C THR A 109 -3.08 -14.43 -3.74
N ARG A 110 -3.08 -15.71 -3.40
CA ARG A 110 -4.12 -16.32 -2.58
C ARG A 110 -3.51 -16.95 -1.33
N SER A 111 -4.12 -16.73 -0.18
CA SER A 111 -3.80 -17.49 1.01
C SER A 111 -4.39 -18.90 0.94
N ASP A 112 -3.66 -19.87 1.45
CA ASP A 112 -4.10 -21.25 1.54
C ASP A 112 -5.10 -21.47 2.70
N HIS A 113 -5.53 -22.71 2.89
CA HIS A 113 -6.43 -23.11 3.97
C HIS A 113 -5.85 -22.94 5.39
N LEU A 114 -4.53 -22.78 5.53
CA LEU A 114 -3.84 -22.47 6.78
C LEU A 114 -3.62 -20.95 6.95
N GLY A 115 -4.15 -20.14 6.02
CA GLY A 115 -4.00 -18.69 6.03
C GLY A 115 -2.66 -18.19 5.51
N ARG A 116 -1.79 -19.06 4.98
CA ARG A 116 -0.44 -18.71 4.52
C ARG A 116 -0.45 -18.18 3.10
N PHE A 117 0.35 -17.17 2.81
CA PHE A 117 0.50 -16.60 1.49
C PHE A 117 1.94 -16.14 1.22
N SER A 118 2.27 -16.00 -0.06
CA SER A 118 3.56 -15.47 -0.48
C SER A 118 3.43 -14.64 -1.76
N PHE A 119 4.29 -13.64 -1.86
CA PHE A 119 4.60 -12.90 -3.07
C PHE A 119 6.07 -13.11 -3.39
N ASP A 120 6.37 -13.52 -4.63
CA ASP A 120 7.75 -13.68 -5.11
C ASP A 120 8.41 -12.35 -5.49
N GLU A 121 7.65 -11.25 -5.48
CA GLU A 121 8.12 -9.88 -5.60
C GLU A 121 7.52 -9.04 -4.48
N LEU A 122 8.36 -8.28 -3.78
CA LEU A 122 7.97 -7.19 -2.92
C LEU A 122 8.02 -5.90 -3.75
N LEU A 123 6.85 -5.32 -4.04
CA LEU A 123 6.77 -4.04 -4.73
C LEU A 123 7.57 -2.95 -3.98
N PRO A 124 8.19 -2.01 -4.72
CA PRO A 124 8.89 -0.88 -4.11
C PRO A 124 7.99 -0.11 -3.13
N HIS A 125 8.56 0.27 -1.99
CA HIS A 125 7.88 0.98 -0.91
C HIS A 125 7.54 2.45 -1.31
N PRO A 126 6.46 3.05 -0.76
CA PRO A 126 5.52 2.49 0.21
C PRO A 126 4.59 1.44 -0.40
N VAL A 127 4.33 0.38 0.35
CA VAL A 127 3.49 -0.74 -0.12
C VAL A 127 2.46 -1.15 0.94
N ARG A 128 1.27 -1.55 0.50
CA ARG A 128 0.16 -1.94 1.39
C ARG A 128 -0.36 -3.30 1.02
N LEU A 129 -0.76 -4.09 2.02
CA LEU A 129 -1.54 -5.29 1.81
C LEU A 129 -3.03 -5.04 1.98
N THR A 130 -3.81 -5.69 1.13
CA THR A 130 -5.26 -5.77 1.22
C THR A 130 -5.67 -7.22 1.37
N VAL A 131 -6.35 -7.54 2.46
CA VAL A 131 -6.98 -8.84 2.68
C VAL A 131 -8.44 -8.71 2.27
N HIS A 132 -8.83 -9.43 1.22
CA HIS A 132 -10.21 -9.47 0.77
C HIS A 132 -11.01 -10.38 1.71
N ARG A 133 -12.24 -10.02 2.06
CA ARG A 133 -13.11 -10.87 2.88
C ARG A 133 -14.15 -11.55 1.98
N PRO A 134 -14.11 -12.89 1.83
CA PRO A 134 -15.10 -13.58 1.03
C PRO A 134 -16.45 -13.58 1.74
N HIS A 135 -17.49 -13.06 1.08
CA HIS A 135 -18.90 -13.38 1.35
C HIS A 135 -19.53 -12.91 2.68
N ASP A 136 -18.92 -12.04 3.47
CA ASP A 136 -19.51 -11.52 4.72
C ASP A 136 -20.12 -10.11 4.61
N GLY A 137 -20.02 -9.49 3.42
CA GLY A 137 -20.46 -8.10 3.19
C GLY A 137 -19.64 -7.07 3.96
N ARG A 138 -18.57 -7.50 4.65
CA ARG A 138 -17.64 -6.60 5.30
C ARG A 138 -16.66 -6.08 4.25
N PRO A 139 -16.17 -4.85 4.44
CA PRO A 139 -15.20 -4.28 3.53
C PRO A 139 -13.87 -5.05 3.56
N PRO A 140 -12.95 -4.84 2.62
CA PRO A 140 -11.61 -5.42 2.74
C PRO A 140 -10.84 -4.83 3.94
N ILE A 141 -9.82 -5.55 4.40
CA ILE A 141 -8.88 -5.06 5.40
C ILE A 141 -7.67 -4.48 4.69
N HIS A 142 -7.26 -3.27 5.08
CA HIS A 142 -6.02 -2.64 4.65
C HIS A 142 -5.02 -2.64 5.80
N THR A 143 -3.77 -3.03 5.54
CA THR A 143 -2.69 -2.63 6.43
C THR A 143 -2.45 -1.13 6.29
N VAL A 144 -1.82 -0.51 7.29
CA VAL A 144 -1.13 0.77 7.03
C VAL A 144 -0.04 0.58 5.97
N TRP A 145 0.41 1.67 5.38
CA TRP A 145 1.53 1.65 4.43
C TRP A 145 2.79 1.14 5.12
N MET A 146 3.42 0.14 4.51
CA MET A 146 4.67 -0.45 4.95
C MET A 146 5.81 0.23 4.21
N VAL A 147 6.82 0.63 4.97
CA VAL A 147 8.09 1.15 4.45
C VAL A 147 9.15 0.24 5.04
N PHE A 148 9.85 -0.52 4.19
CA PHE A 148 10.82 -1.53 4.61
C PHE A 148 12.22 -0.95 4.75
#